data_AF-M6QEJ0-F1
#
_entry.id   AF-M6QEJ0-F1
#
_cell.length_a   1.000
_cell.length_b   1.000
_cell.length_c   1.000
_cell.angle_alpha   90.00
_cell.angle_beta   90.00
_cell.angle_gamma   90.00
#
_symmetry.space_group_name_H-M   'P 1'
#
loop_
_entity.id
_entity.type
_entity.pdbx_description
1 polymer ?
#
loop_
_entity_poly.entity_id
_entity_poly.type
_entity_poly.pdbx_seq_one_letter_code
_entity_poly.pdbx_strand_id
1 'polypeptide(L)'
;MAGLGLIQKHYKKLVLYESNKIQKIYFYLVLTFSTMIFFNCDKPKEISPDEFQTLIRKSSDLHVVTYLGIEEEKAILKVSTRPSIDSKKWKDEYFYARKTPDLDLWIDENIYGITTSNFTKLYSYILSLDHKEFQFGKWTILTRDHLRTKEEKINIEIIYKDKFTAFNFQLYNSKVGYAAMSMVFDPSRDVEYKKLWRELVSHIQQER
;
A
#
# COMPACT_ATOMS: atom_id res chain seq x y z
N MET A 1 -47.95 21.99 -42.75
CA MET A 1 -46.79 22.64 -42.11
C MET A 1 -46.82 22.43 -40.59
N ALA A 2 -46.52 21.22 -40.10
CA ALA A 2 -46.55 20.92 -38.65
C ALA A 2 -45.27 20.23 -38.10
N GLY A 3 -44.31 19.89 -38.96
CA GLY A 3 -43.11 19.13 -38.55
C GLY A 3 -41.92 19.96 -38.04
N LEU A 4 -41.75 21.20 -38.51
CA LEU A 4 -40.57 22.02 -38.19
C LEU A 4 -40.58 22.60 -36.77
N GLY A 5 -41.76 22.95 -36.23
CA GLY A 5 -41.87 23.54 -34.89
C GLY A 5 -41.57 22.58 -33.74
N LEU A 6 -41.83 21.28 -33.93
CA LEU A 6 -41.56 20.24 -32.92
C LEU A 6 -40.06 19.94 -32.81
N ILE A 7 -39.35 19.89 -33.94
CA ILE A 7 -37.91 19.63 -34.00
C ILE A 7 -37.14 20.79 -33.34
N GLN A 8 -37.51 22.04 -33.65
CA GLN A 8 -36.86 23.22 -33.07
C GLN A 8 -37.07 23.31 -31.54
N LYS A 9 -38.25 22.93 -31.05
CA LYS A 9 -38.56 22.88 -29.61
C LYS A 9 -37.79 21.77 -28.88
N HIS A 10 -37.62 20.60 -29.52
CA HIS A 10 -36.79 19.52 -28.97
C HIS A 10 -35.30 19.87 -28.96
N TYR A 11 -34.79 20.48 -30.04
CA TYR A 11 -33.39 20.89 -30.10
C TYR A 11 -33.06 21.95 -29.04
N LYS A 12 -33.92 22.95 -28.86
CA LYS A 12 -33.74 23.99 -27.84
C LYS A 12 -33.79 23.41 -26.42
N LYS A 13 -34.66 22.41 -26.17
CA LYS A 13 -34.76 21.71 -24.87
C LYS A 13 -33.54 20.82 -24.59
N LEU A 14 -32.99 20.16 -25.61
CA LEU A 14 -31.76 19.37 -25.52
C LEU A 14 -30.53 20.25 -25.23
N VAL A 15 -30.38 21.36 -25.95
CA VAL A 15 -29.27 22.31 -25.74
C VAL A 15 -29.33 22.95 -24.35
N LEU A 16 -30.53 23.32 -23.88
CA LEU A 16 -30.72 23.81 -22.50
C LEU A 16 -30.44 22.73 -21.45
N TYR A 17 -30.81 21.48 -21.70
CA TYR A 17 -30.57 20.38 -20.77
C TYR A 17 -29.08 20.03 -20.67
N GLU A 18 -28.37 19.95 -21.81
CA GLU A 18 -26.93 19.72 -21.82
C GLU A 18 -26.14 20.88 -21.22
N SER A 19 -26.50 22.14 -21.53
CA SER A 19 -25.87 23.31 -20.93
C SER A 19 -26.03 23.33 -19.41
N ASN A 20 -27.21 22.96 -18.89
CA ASN A 20 -27.48 22.93 -17.45
C ASN A 20 -26.80 21.74 -16.76
N LYS A 21 -26.64 20.61 -17.46
CA LYS A 21 -25.87 19.45 -16.97
C LYS A 21 -24.37 19.73 -16.95
N ILE A 22 -23.83 20.35 -17.99
CA ILE A 22 -22.41 20.75 -18.08
C ILE A 22 -22.10 21.84 -17.06
N GLN A 23 -22.96 22.84 -16.89
CA GLN A 23 -22.80 23.88 -15.86
C GLN A 23 -22.87 23.32 -14.45
N LYS A 24 -23.78 22.36 -14.18
CA LYS A 24 -23.81 21.66 -12.88
C LYS A 24 -22.57 20.83 -12.65
N ILE A 25 -22.09 20.08 -13.65
CA ILE A 25 -20.85 19.31 -13.56
C ILE A 25 -19.65 20.24 -13.28
N TYR A 26 -19.58 21.38 -13.97
CA TYR A 26 -18.55 22.39 -13.73
C TYR A 26 -18.64 23.00 -12.33
N PHE A 27 -19.85 23.29 -11.85
CA PHE A 27 -20.07 23.81 -10.50
C PHE A 27 -19.71 22.79 -9.43
N TYR A 28 -20.04 21.51 -9.61
CA TYR A 28 -19.60 20.42 -8.73
C TYR A 28 -18.09 20.20 -8.78
N LEU A 29 -17.46 20.26 -9.97
CA LEU A 29 -16.00 20.19 -10.11
C LEU A 29 -15.31 21.35 -9.40
N VAL A 30 -15.77 22.59 -9.61
CA VAL A 30 -15.26 23.78 -8.93
C VAL A 30 -15.49 23.68 -7.43
N LEU A 31 -16.63 23.17 -6.95
CA LEU A 31 -16.83 22.90 -5.52
C LEU A 31 -15.86 21.84 -4.98
N THR A 32 -15.64 20.73 -5.69
CA THR A 32 -14.69 19.70 -5.26
C THR A 32 -13.25 20.20 -5.24
N PHE A 33 -12.84 21.01 -6.22
CA PHE A 33 -11.52 21.66 -6.24
C PHE A 33 -11.41 22.76 -5.17
N SER A 34 -12.47 23.51 -4.89
CA SER A 34 -12.48 24.55 -3.86
C SER A 34 -12.47 23.96 -2.44
N THR A 35 -13.04 22.77 -2.23
CA THR A 35 -12.95 22.06 -0.95
C THR A 35 -11.59 21.40 -0.70
N MET A 36 -10.76 21.21 -1.73
CA MET A 36 -9.38 20.75 -1.55
C MET A 36 -8.43 21.85 -1.08
N ILE A 37 -8.85 23.12 -1.07
CA ILE A 37 -7.99 24.26 -0.70
C ILE A 37 -8.07 24.59 0.82
N PHE A 38 -8.94 23.94 1.60
CA PHE A 38 -9.12 24.23 3.03
C PHE A 38 -8.50 23.22 4.01
N PHE A 39 -7.81 22.19 3.53
CA PHE A 39 -6.92 21.42 4.40
C PHE A 39 -5.56 22.10 4.41
N ASN A 40 -5.36 22.97 5.41
CA ASN A 40 -4.02 23.31 5.89
C ASN A 40 -3.44 22.01 6.48
N CYS A 41 -3.05 21.05 5.63
CA CYS A 41 -2.24 19.94 6.06
C CYS A 41 -0.91 20.57 6.47
N ASP A 42 -0.67 20.66 7.78
CA ASP A 42 0.65 21.00 8.30
C ASP A 42 1.66 20.13 7.56
N LYS A 43 2.62 20.77 6.88
CA LYS A 43 3.62 20.05 6.12
C LYS A 43 4.30 19.05 7.06
N PRO A 44 4.51 17.79 6.63
CA PRO A 44 5.20 16.82 7.45
C PRO A 44 6.54 17.39 7.95
N LYS A 45 6.81 17.25 9.24
CA LYS A 45 8.05 17.74 9.86
C LYS A 45 9.19 16.76 9.59
N GLU A 46 10.33 17.27 9.10
CA GLU A 46 11.53 16.44 8.93
C GLU A 46 12.09 16.00 10.29
N ILE A 47 12.45 14.73 10.40
CA ILE A 47 13.08 14.10 11.56
C ILE A 47 14.24 13.21 11.11
N SER A 48 15.12 12.84 12.05
CA SER A 48 16.20 11.90 11.76
C SER A 48 15.68 10.46 11.61
N PRO A 49 16.41 9.56 10.93
CA PRO A 49 16.09 8.14 10.91
C PRO A 49 15.98 7.52 12.32
N ASP A 50 16.83 7.92 13.26
CA ASP A 50 16.78 7.42 14.64
C ASP A 50 15.51 7.87 15.38
N GLU A 51 15.11 9.12 15.17
CA GLU A 51 13.85 9.65 15.72
C GLU A 51 12.64 8.94 15.09
N PHE A 52 12.69 8.65 13.78
CA PHE A 52 11.67 7.87 13.08
C PHE A 52 11.49 6.48 13.71
N GLN A 53 12.59 5.75 13.90
CA GLN A 53 12.57 4.43 14.54
C GLN A 53 12.05 4.52 15.99
N THR A 54 12.48 5.55 16.71
CA THR A 54 12.07 5.80 18.10
C THR A 54 10.57 6.07 18.21
N LEU A 55 10.00 6.87 17.31
CA LEU A 55 8.57 7.17 17.30
C LEU A 55 7.74 5.89 17.09
N ILE A 56 8.10 5.06 16.11
CA ILE A 56 7.41 3.78 15.87
C ILE A 56 7.45 2.89 17.13
N ARG A 57 8.62 2.76 17.77
CA ARG A 57 8.79 1.95 18.98
C ARG A 57 8.02 2.47 20.20
N LYS A 58 7.73 3.78 20.24
CA LYS A 58 6.98 4.42 21.34
C LYS A 58 5.46 4.45 21.12
N SER A 59 4.97 3.79 20.07
CA SER A 59 3.52 3.70 19.83
C SER A 59 2.81 3.10 21.05
N SER A 60 1.70 3.71 21.45
CA SER A 60 0.90 3.36 22.62
C SER A 60 -0.57 3.69 22.38
N ASP A 61 -1.45 3.31 23.31
CA ASP A 61 -2.88 3.60 23.19
C ASP A 61 -3.21 5.10 23.14
N LEU A 62 -2.34 5.97 23.69
CA LEU A 62 -2.52 7.42 23.66
C LEU A 62 -1.76 8.09 22.51
N HIS A 63 -0.74 7.42 21.98
CA HIS A 63 0.13 7.92 20.91
C HIS A 63 0.27 6.84 19.85
N VAL A 64 -0.64 6.82 18.87
CA VAL A 64 -0.64 5.80 17.83
C VAL A 64 0.22 6.29 16.68
N VAL A 65 1.29 5.55 16.38
CA VAL A 65 2.18 5.86 15.25
C VAL A 65 1.84 4.95 14.09
N THR A 66 1.46 5.54 12.97
CA THR A 66 1.14 4.85 11.72
C THR A 66 2.16 5.19 10.66
N TYR A 67 2.83 4.18 10.12
CA TYR A 67 3.65 4.33 8.92
C TYR A 67 2.77 4.38 7.67
N LEU A 68 2.93 5.45 6.88
CA LEU A 68 2.09 5.70 5.70
C LEU A 68 2.72 5.20 4.40
N GLY A 69 4.03 5.00 4.37
CA GLY A 69 4.77 4.59 3.17
C GLY A 69 5.94 5.53 2.87
N ILE A 70 6.53 5.34 1.68
CA ILE A 70 7.57 6.21 1.13
C ILE A 70 6.98 6.97 -0.06
N GLU A 71 7.19 8.29 -0.08
CA GLU A 71 6.82 9.18 -1.18
C GLU A 71 8.01 10.12 -1.45
N GLU A 72 8.43 10.25 -2.71
CA GLU A 72 9.56 11.13 -3.10
C GLU A 72 10.81 10.97 -2.22
N GLU A 73 11.24 9.73 -1.96
CA GLU A 73 12.37 9.41 -1.08
C GLU A 73 12.20 9.88 0.38
N LYS A 74 10.96 10.00 0.86
CA LYS A 74 10.63 10.34 2.25
C LYS A 74 9.75 9.26 2.85
N ALA A 75 10.20 8.63 3.93
CA ALA A 75 9.37 7.73 4.73
C ALA A 75 8.49 8.57 5.65
N ILE A 76 7.16 8.39 5.56
CA ILE A 76 6.18 9.25 6.23
C ILE A 76 5.52 8.53 7.40
N LEU A 77 5.43 9.24 8.54
CA LEU A 77 4.68 8.83 9.72
C LEU A 77 3.50 9.77 9.97
N LYS A 78 2.41 9.19 10.44
CA LYS A 78 1.32 9.88 11.13
C LYS A 78 1.37 9.50 12.60
N VAL A 79 1.50 10.48 13.47
CA VAL A 79 1.38 10.33 14.92
C VAL A 79 0.03 10.89 15.33
N SER A 80 -0.84 10.01 15.81
CA SER A 80 -2.16 10.39 16.33
C SER A 80 -2.07 10.38 17.84
N THR A 81 -2.28 11.54 18.47
CA THR A 81 -2.23 11.71 19.92
C THR A 81 -3.60 12.02 20.47
N ARG A 82 -4.00 11.38 21.56
CA ARG A 82 -5.20 11.73 22.32
C ARG A 82 -4.85 12.05 23.77
N PRO A 83 -5.52 13.05 24.38
CA PRO A 83 -5.21 13.49 25.74
C PRO A 83 -5.53 12.46 26.82
N SER A 84 -6.48 11.56 26.57
CA SER A 84 -6.87 10.48 27.47
C SER A 84 -7.52 9.32 26.70
N ILE A 85 -7.63 8.15 27.32
CA ILE A 85 -8.20 6.95 26.69
C ILE A 85 -9.69 7.13 26.34
N ASP A 86 -10.40 7.96 27.09
CA ASP A 86 -11.83 8.26 26.89
C ASP A 86 -12.06 9.37 25.85
N SER A 87 -11.00 10.08 25.45
CA SER A 87 -11.13 11.13 24.43
C SER A 87 -11.40 10.52 23.07
N LYS A 88 -12.50 10.95 22.45
CA LYS A 88 -12.80 10.68 21.04
C LYS A 88 -12.01 11.56 20.07
N LYS A 89 -11.44 12.66 20.56
CA LYS A 89 -10.67 13.61 19.75
C LYS A 89 -9.21 13.15 19.67
N TRP A 90 -8.74 13.03 18.44
CA TRP A 90 -7.34 12.79 18.10
C TRP A 90 -6.75 14.06 17.50
N LYS A 91 -5.48 14.31 17.83
CA LYS A 91 -4.65 15.30 17.15
C LYS A 91 -3.67 14.53 16.28
N ASP A 92 -3.68 14.83 14.99
CA ASP A 92 -2.80 14.18 14.03
C ASP A 92 -1.61 15.10 13.72
N GLU A 93 -0.41 14.54 13.77
CA GLU A 93 0.84 15.19 13.39
C GLU A 93 1.58 14.32 12.38
N TYR A 94 2.18 14.93 11.37
CA TYR A 94 2.88 14.22 10.29
C TYR A 94 4.37 14.49 10.35
N PHE A 95 5.17 13.43 10.18
CA PHE A 95 6.62 13.50 10.18
C PHE A 95 7.19 12.76 8.98
N TYR A 96 8.38 13.14 8.54
CA TYR A 96 9.12 12.36 7.55
C TYR A 96 10.60 12.25 7.88
N ALA A 97 11.18 11.10 7.53
CA ALA A 97 12.62 10.94 7.45
C ALA A 97 13.03 10.75 5.99
N ARG A 98 14.20 11.28 5.60
CA ARG A 98 14.76 10.99 4.28
C ARG A 98 15.12 9.52 4.19
N LYS A 99 14.79 8.91 3.06
CA LYS A 99 15.10 7.53 2.76
C LYS A 99 16.62 7.33 2.71
N THR A 100 17.06 6.29 3.40
CA THR A 100 18.43 5.77 3.35
C THR A 100 18.36 4.25 3.27
N PRO A 101 19.38 3.57 2.73
CA PRO A 101 19.40 2.10 2.67
C PRO A 101 19.18 1.45 4.05
N ASP A 102 19.73 2.04 5.11
CA ASP A 102 19.59 1.54 6.48
C ASP A 102 18.16 1.71 7.01
N LEU A 103 17.51 2.85 6.70
CA LEU A 103 16.12 3.09 7.10
C LEU A 103 15.15 2.17 6.34
N ASP A 104 15.38 1.96 5.04
CA ASP A 104 14.58 1.03 4.23
C ASP A 104 14.66 -0.39 4.77
N LEU A 105 15.88 -0.88 5.05
CA LEU A 105 16.10 -2.20 5.63
C LEU A 105 15.41 -2.32 6.99
N TRP A 106 15.54 -1.29 7.84
CA TRP A 106 14.89 -1.28 9.14
C TRP A 106 13.35 -1.33 9.01
N ILE A 107 12.77 -0.59 8.07
CA ILE A 107 11.32 -0.62 7.79
C ILE A 107 10.88 -2.01 7.36
N ASP A 108 11.60 -2.64 6.43
CA ASP A 108 11.30 -3.98 5.95
C ASP A 108 11.32 -5.01 7.08
N GLU A 109 12.32 -4.96 7.95
CA GLU A 109 12.45 -5.91 9.07
C GLU A 109 11.43 -5.65 10.20
N ASN A 110 11.24 -4.39 10.60
CA ASN A 110 10.51 -4.04 11.82
C ASN A 110 9.03 -3.72 11.58
N ILE A 111 8.67 -3.20 10.41
CA ILE A 111 7.28 -2.86 10.07
C ILE A 111 6.62 -4.01 9.32
N TYR A 112 7.34 -4.63 8.39
CA TYR A 112 6.79 -5.68 7.52
C TYR A 112 7.22 -7.09 7.91
N GLY A 113 8.23 -7.25 8.76
CA GLY A 113 8.69 -8.57 9.17
C GLY A 113 9.36 -9.34 8.03
N ILE A 114 9.96 -8.64 7.07
CA ILE A 114 10.76 -9.21 5.97
C ILE A 114 12.12 -9.58 6.55
N THR A 115 12.15 -10.70 7.27
CA THR A 115 13.34 -11.24 7.92
C THR A 115 13.61 -12.64 7.41
N THR A 116 14.87 -13.08 7.47
CA THR A 116 15.25 -14.45 7.12
C THR A 116 14.48 -15.49 7.93
N SER A 117 14.20 -15.23 9.21
CA SER A 117 13.41 -16.15 10.05
C SER A 117 11.97 -16.30 9.55
N ASN A 118 11.29 -15.19 9.26
CA ASN A 118 9.92 -15.22 8.76
C ASN A 118 9.84 -15.79 7.34
N PHE A 119 10.83 -15.49 6.49
CA PHE A 119 10.97 -16.11 5.18
C PHE A 119 11.05 -17.63 5.30
N THR A 120 11.97 -18.15 6.11
CA THR A 120 12.14 -19.60 6.28
C THR A 120 10.87 -20.26 6.82
N LYS A 121 10.16 -19.62 7.77
CA LYS A 121 8.88 -20.12 8.28
C LYS A 121 7.84 -20.26 7.17
N LEU A 122 7.62 -19.21 6.38
CA LEU A 122 6.64 -19.21 5.30
C LEU A 122 7.04 -20.19 4.20
N TYR A 123 8.31 -20.23 3.85
CA TYR A 123 8.86 -21.17 2.88
C TYR A 123 8.64 -22.63 3.30
N SER A 124 8.98 -22.98 4.54
CA SER A 124 8.75 -24.34 5.08
C SER A 124 7.27 -24.69 5.16
N TYR A 125 6.40 -23.74 5.49
CA TYR A 125 4.95 -23.95 5.45
C TYR A 125 4.50 -24.30 4.04
N ILE A 126 4.88 -23.51 3.03
CA ILE A 126 4.51 -23.78 1.63
C ILE A 126 5.01 -25.16 1.18
N LEU A 127 6.26 -25.52 1.49
CA LEU A 127 6.81 -26.83 1.13
C LEU A 127 6.10 -28.03 1.77
N SER A 128 5.40 -27.82 2.89
CA SER A 128 4.64 -28.88 3.55
C SER A 128 3.30 -29.20 2.87
N LEU A 129 2.86 -28.36 1.93
CA LEU A 129 1.61 -28.53 1.19
C LEU A 129 1.81 -29.43 -0.03
N ASP A 130 0.83 -30.26 -0.35
CA ASP A 130 0.90 -31.25 -1.45
C ASP A 130 1.26 -30.63 -2.81
N HIS A 131 0.70 -29.45 -3.10
CA HIS A 131 0.95 -28.72 -4.35
C HIS A 131 2.01 -27.62 -4.21
N LYS A 132 2.58 -27.44 -3.01
CA LYS A 132 3.53 -26.37 -2.67
C LYS A 132 3.01 -24.98 -3.03
N GLU A 133 1.70 -24.82 -2.88
CA GLU A 133 0.98 -23.57 -3.09
C GLU A 133 -0.25 -23.51 -2.20
N PHE A 134 -0.70 -22.29 -1.89
CA PHE A 134 -2.00 -22.04 -1.27
C PHE A 134 -2.61 -20.73 -1.76
N GLN A 135 -3.92 -20.59 -1.54
CA GLN A 135 -4.66 -19.37 -1.84
C GLN A 135 -4.80 -18.51 -0.59
N PHE A 136 -4.52 -17.22 -0.71
CA PHE A 136 -4.73 -16.22 0.33
C PHE A 136 -5.53 -15.05 -0.26
N GLY A 137 -6.85 -15.10 -0.09
CA GLY A 137 -7.77 -14.12 -0.66
C GLY A 137 -7.73 -14.08 -2.19
N LYS A 138 -7.10 -13.05 -2.76
CA LYS A 138 -6.93 -12.87 -4.22
C LYS A 138 -5.56 -13.31 -4.74
N TRP A 139 -4.72 -13.85 -3.87
CA TRP A 139 -3.33 -14.17 -4.16
C TRP A 139 -3.10 -15.66 -4.13
N THR A 140 -2.29 -16.15 -5.07
CA THR A 140 -1.71 -17.50 -5.01
C THR A 140 -0.28 -17.37 -4.52
N ILE A 141 0.06 -18.10 -3.46
CA ILE A 141 1.38 -18.10 -2.84
C ILE A 141 2.02 -19.45 -3.11
N LEU A 142 3.22 -19.47 -3.69
CA LEU A 142 3.90 -20.72 -4.06
C LEU A 142 5.42 -20.58 -4.08
N THR A 143 6.12 -21.72 -4.16
CA THR A 143 7.58 -21.75 -4.39
C THR A 143 7.91 -22.24 -5.81
N ARG A 144 8.95 -21.66 -6.43
CA ARG A 144 9.36 -21.99 -7.83
C ARG A 144 10.73 -22.65 -7.95
N ASP A 145 11.29 -23.16 -6.86
CA ASP A 145 12.68 -23.64 -6.80
C ASP A 145 12.95 -24.85 -7.70
N HIS A 146 11.88 -25.53 -8.16
CA HIS A 146 11.96 -26.70 -9.03
C HIS A 146 12.41 -26.39 -10.46
N LEU A 147 12.54 -25.11 -10.83
CA LEU A 147 12.83 -24.68 -12.21
C LEU A 147 14.27 -24.21 -12.45
N ARG A 148 15.14 -24.13 -11.42
CA ARG A 148 16.51 -23.61 -11.57
C ARG A 148 17.54 -24.56 -10.96
N THR A 149 18.29 -25.23 -11.82
CA THR A 149 19.22 -26.31 -11.46
C THR A 149 20.58 -25.87 -10.91
N LYS A 150 20.84 -24.57 -10.70
CA LYS A 150 22.22 -24.09 -10.41
C LYS A 150 22.42 -22.97 -9.39
N GLU A 151 21.42 -22.53 -8.63
CA GLU A 151 21.68 -21.56 -7.55
C GLU A 151 20.84 -21.87 -6.31
N GLU A 152 21.44 -21.70 -5.13
CA GLU A 152 20.84 -21.75 -3.77
C GLU A 152 19.81 -20.63 -3.53
N LYS A 153 19.18 -20.10 -4.58
CA LYS A 153 18.16 -19.06 -4.48
C LYS A 153 16.82 -19.72 -4.25
N ILE A 154 16.36 -19.70 -3.00
CA ILE A 154 15.00 -20.10 -2.66
C ILE A 154 14.06 -18.90 -2.83
N ASN A 155 12.91 -19.12 -3.48
CA ASN A 155 12.01 -18.08 -3.94
C ASN A 155 10.56 -18.38 -3.54
N ILE A 156 9.93 -17.42 -2.86
CA ILE A 156 8.48 -17.36 -2.66
C ILE A 156 7.91 -16.38 -3.67
N GLU A 157 6.93 -16.83 -4.43
CA GLU A 157 6.23 -16.00 -5.41
C GLU A 157 4.79 -15.76 -4.95
N ILE A 158 4.38 -14.49 -5.04
CA ILE A 158 3.02 -14.03 -4.81
C ILE A 158 2.45 -13.65 -6.17
N ILE A 159 1.45 -14.41 -6.61
CA ILE A 159 0.83 -14.24 -7.92
C ILE A 159 -0.58 -13.67 -7.74
N TYR A 160 -0.87 -12.59 -8.46
CA TYR A 160 -2.24 -12.08 -8.58
C TYR A 160 -3.09 -12.99 -9.46
N LYS A 161 -4.41 -13.02 -9.28
CA LYS A 161 -5.35 -13.91 -10.00
C LYS A 161 -5.15 -14.03 -11.52
N ASP A 162 -4.56 -13.03 -12.18
CA ASP A 162 -4.32 -13.01 -13.63
C ASP A 162 -3.02 -13.69 -14.10
N LYS A 163 -2.14 -14.16 -13.19
CA LYS A 163 -0.84 -14.79 -13.46
C LYS A 163 0.21 -13.94 -14.19
N PHE A 164 -0.11 -12.70 -14.57
CA PHE A 164 0.82 -11.78 -15.24
C PHE A 164 1.52 -10.84 -14.26
N THR A 165 0.92 -10.64 -13.09
CA THR A 165 1.52 -9.86 -12.01
C THR A 165 2.03 -10.78 -10.90
N ALA A 166 3.34 -10.86 -10.76
CA ALA A 166 4.01 -11.62 -9.72
C ALA A 166 4.96 -10.74 -8.92
N PHE A 167 5.03 -11.00 -7.62
CA PHE A 167 6.00 -10.40 -6.71
C PHE A 167 6.82 -11.51 -6.06
N ASN A 168 8.14 -11.38 -6.10
CA ASN A 168 9.04 -12.39 -5.56
C ASN A 168 9.70 -11.91 -4.29
N PHE A 169 9.84 -12.82 -3.35
CA PHE A 169 10.79 -12.75 -2.26
C PHE A 169 11.84 -13.84 -2.47
N GLN A 170 13.11 -13.47 -2.41
CA GLN A 170 14.25 -14.34 -2.62
C GLN A 170 15.14 -14.30 -1.39
N LEU A 171 15.54 -15.46 -0.88
CA LEU A 171 16.60 -15.54 0.12
C LEU A 171 17.93 -15.83 -0.58
N TYR A 172 18.90 -14.93 -0.40
CA TYR A 172 20.25 -15.08 -0.91
C TYR A 172 21.26 -14.54 0.10
N ASN A 173 22.31 -15.31 0.42
CA ASN A 173 23.34 -14.94 1.40
C ASN A 173 22.76 -14.40 2.73
N SER A 174 21.75 -15.09 3.27
CA SER A 174 21.05 -14.73 4.52
C SER A 174 20.32 -13.37 4.49
N LYS A 175 20.08 -12.81 3.30
CA LYS A 175 19.27 -11.59 3.10
C LYS A 175 18.07 -11.89 2.23
N VAL A 176 16.93 -11.29 2.59
CA VAL A 176 15.71 -11.36 1.78
C VAL A 176 15.71 -10.18 0.81
N GLY A 177 15.84 -10.47 -0.48
CA GLY A 177 15.57 -9.51 -1.55
C GLY A 177 14.16 -9.69 -2.08
N TYR A 178 13.58 -8.65 -2.67
CA TYR A 178 12.26 -8.76 -3.30
C TYR A 178 12.13 -7.84 -4.51
N ALA A 179 11.27 -8.23 -5.44
CA ALA A 179 11.01 -7.46 -6.66
C ALA A 179 9.67 -7.87 -7.30
N ALA A 180 9.00 -6.89 -7.91
CA ALA A 180 7.88 -7.14 -8.81
C ALA A 180 8.39 -7.60 -10.19
N MET A 181 7.78 -8.63 -10.77
CA MET A 181 8.12 -9.17 -12.10
C MET A 181 7.17 -8.75 -13.25
N SER A 182 6.30 -7.75 -13.05
CA SER A 182 5.45 -7.22 -14.15
C SER A 182 5.89 -5.84 -14.64
N MET A 183 5.67 -5.59 -15.95
CA MET A 183 5.98 -4.32 -16.61
C MET A 183 5.33 -3.12 -15.91
N VAL A 184 6.15 -2.08 -15.70
CA VAL A 184 5.90 -0.83 -14.95
C VAL A 184 5.99 -0.97 -13.43
N PHE A 185 7.11 -0.50 -12.87
CA PHE A 185 7.31 -0.33 -11.44
C PHE A 185 6.30 0.70 -10.91
N ASP A 186 5.43 0.25 -9.99
CA ASP A 186 4.46 1.07 -9.30
C ASP A 186 4.77 1.03 -7.80
N PRO A 187 5.33 2.11 -7.21
CA PRO A 187 5.68 2.16 -5.79
C PRO A 187 4.51 1.84 -4.85
N SER A 188 3.27 2.13 -5.27
CA SER A 188 2.09 1.83 -4.45
C SER A 188 1.86 0.33 -4.29
N ARG A 189 2.23 -0.47 -5.30
CA ARG A 189 2.13 -1.93 -5.25
C ARG A 189 3.20 -2.55 -4.38
N ASP A 190 4.41 -1.99 -4.33
CA ASP A 190 5.47 -2.47 -3.41
C ASP A 190 4.98 -2.45 -1.96
N VAL A 191 4.36 -1.35 -1.54
CA VAL A 191 3.73 -1.24 -0.21
C VAL A 191 2.61 -2.27 -0.01
N GLU A 192 1.78 -2.52 -1.03
CA GLU A 192 0.74 -3.57 -0.97
C GLU A 192 1.34 -4.96 -0.76
N TYR A 193 2.41 -5.30 -1.49
CA TYR A 193 3.08 -6.60 -1.37
C TYR A 193 3.77 -6.79 -0.02
N LYS A 194 4.39 -5.74 0.52
CA LYS A 194 4.98 -5.80 1.87
C LYS A 194 3.93 -5.94 2.97
N LYS A 195 2.78 -5.27 2.83
CA LYS A 195 1.63 -5.48 3.73
C LYS A 195 1.11 -6.92 3.64
N LEU A 196 0.94 -7.43 2.42
CA LEU A 196 0.53 -8.81 2.20
C LEU A 196 1.54 -9.81 2.80
N TRP A 197 2.84 -9.59 2.63
CA TRP A 197 3.87 -10.41 3.27
C TRP A 197 3.66 -10.49 4.79
N ARG A 198 3.46 -9.34 5.44
CA ARG A 198 3.20 -9.29 6.89
C ARG A 198 1.96 -10.10 7.26
N GLU A 199 0.88 -9.96 6.51
CA GLU A 199 -0.36 -10.72 6.73
C GLU A 199 -0.14 -12.22 6.59
N LEU A 200 0.60 -12.66 5.57
CA LEU A 200 0.95 -14.08 5.36
C LEU A 200 1.78 -14.63 6.52
N VAL A 201 2.78 -13.88 6.99
CA VAL A 201 3.61 -14.28 8.14
C VAL A 201 2.77 -14.38 9.41
N SER A 202 1.84 -13.45 9.64
CA SER A 202 0.92 -13.53 10.78
C SER A 202 -0.06 -14.70 10.67
N HIS A 203 -0.57 -14.99 9.48
CA HIS A 203 -1.48 -16.10 9.23
C HIS A 203 -0.85 -17.45 9.59
N ILE A 204 0.35 -17.74 9.08
CA ILE A 204 1.03 -19.02 9.35
C ILE A 204 1.48 -19.18 10.81
N GLN A 205 1.58 -18.08 11.57
CA GLN A 205 1.88 -18.14 13.01
C GLN A 205 0.66 -18.54 13.85
N GLN A 206 -0.55 -18.31 13.34
CA GLN A 206 -1.80 -18.68 14.01
C GLN A 206 -2.24 -20.12 13.71
N GLU A 207 -1.76 -20.70 12.61
CA GLU A 207 -2.09 -22.08 12.19
C GLU A 207 -1.19 -23.16 12.84
N ARG A 208 -0.27 -22.78 13.73
CA ARG A 208 0.56 -23.70 14.54
C ARG A 208 0.14 -23.65 16.01
#